data_AF-A0A0N0NBN6-F1
#
_entry.id   AF-A0A0N0NBN6-F1
#
_cell.length_a   1.000
_cell.length_b   1.000
_cell.length_c   1.000
_cell.angle_alpha   90.00
_cell.angle_beta   90.00
_cell.angle_gamma   90.00
#
_symmetry.space_group_name_H-M   'P 1'
#
loop_
_entity.id
_entity.type
_entity.pdbx_description
1 polymer ?
#
loop_
_entity_poly.entity_id
_entity_poly.type
_entity_poly.pdbx_seq_one_letter_code
_entity_poly.pdbx_strand_id
1 'polypeptide(L)'
;MLKRFTESAQALLESVPVESRPRQGEILAALRQGVLEAFRTREEHLARLVECDLEARGSGNRMSTLKWQVSVRKALLGLGVRVVESPDEREHFVVVEGEGEEFEVVRPAYIDQATGKVILSGQLRRVLRRHTQPDDGTGTQDAVMKEDQP
;
A
#
# COMPACT_ATOMS: atom_id res chain seq x y z
N MET A 1 24.93 6.59 7.77
CA MET A 1 24.62 5.46 8.67
C MET A 1 25.71 4.41 8.70
N LEU A 2 26.10 3.84 7.55
CA LEU A 2 27.08 2.74 7.50
C LEU A 2 28.41 3.05 8.21
N LYS A 3 28.96 4.26 8.00
CA LYS A 3 30.18 4.72 8.68
C LYS A 3 30.08 4.68 10.21
N ARG A 4 28.99 5.20 10.79
CA ARG A 4 28.77 5.16 12.25
C ARG A 4 28.63 3.73 12.76
N PHE A 5 27.94 2.88 12.00
CA PHE A 5 27.82 1.45 12.33
C PHE A 5 29.19 0.77 12.37
N THR A 6 30.01 0.97 11.35
CA THR A 6 31.35 0.37 11.28
C THR A 6 32.26 0.88 12.40
N GLU A 7 32.18 2.17 12.73
CA GLU A 7 32.93 2.76 13.86
C GLU A 7 32.49 2.17 15.20
N SER A 8 31.18 2.04 15.44
CA SER A 8 30.66 1.42 16.67
C SER A 8 30.99 -0.07 16.77
N ALA A 9 30.88 -0.81 15.66
CA ALA A 9 31.24 -2.23 15.62
C ALA A 9 32.73 -2.44 15.90
N GLN A 10 33.59 -1.57 15.35
CA GLN A 10 35.03 -1.63 15.61
C GLN A 10 35.36 -1.30 17.06
N ALA A 11 34.77 -0.25 17.64
CA ALA A 11 34.94 0.07 19.06
C ALA A 11 34.50 -1.10 19.98
N LEU A 12 33.41 -1.79 19.61
CA LEU A 12 32.93 -2.97 20.34
C LEU A 12 33.95 -4.12 20.25
N LEU A 13 34.47 -4.42 19.07
CA LEU A 13 35.49 -5.47 18.87
C LEU A 13 36.79 -5.16 19.62
N GLU A 14 37.20 -3.90 19.66
CA GLU A 14 38.38 -3.44 20.39
C GLU A 14 38.22 -3.60 21.90
N SER A 15 37.00 -3.48 22.44
CA SER A 15 36.68 -3.68 23.86
C SER A 15 36.72 -5.15 24.32
N VAL A 16 36.72 -6.10 23.38
CA VAL A 16 36.77 -7.54 23.69
C VAL A 16 38.23 -8.01 23.81
N PRO A 17 38.60 -8.79 24.85
CA PRO A 17 39.92 -9.39 24.99
C PRO A 17 40.31 -10.18 23.74
N VAL A 18 41.58 -10.09 23.32
CA VAL A 18 42.07 -10.65 22.04
C VAL A 18 41.75 -12.13 21.88
N GLU A 19 41.87 -12.92 22.95
CA GLU A 19 41.61 -14.37 22.94
C GLU A 19 40.14 -14.74 22.77
N SER A 20 39.24 -13.81 23.09
CA SER A 20 37.79 -13.97 22.98
C SER A 20 37.18 -13.24 21.78
N ARG A 21 38.01 -12.63 20.91
CA ARG A 21 37.51 -11.90 19.75
C ARG A 21 36.91 -12.89 18.73
N PRO A 22 35.72 -12.59 18.19
CA PRO A 22 35.12 -13.42 17.17
C PRO A 22 35.98 -13.43 15.91
N ARG A 23 36.08 -14.60 15.29
CA ARG A 23 36.74 -14.77 14.00
C ARG A 23 35.94 -14.06 12.92
N GLN A 24 36.61 -13.67 11.83
CA GLN A 24 35.96 -13.00 10.70
C GLN A 24 34.73 -13.76 10.17
N GLY A 25 34.77 -15.09 10.12
CA GLY A 25 33.64 -15.92 9.71
C GLY A 25 32.44 -15.84 10.65
N GLU A 26 32.67 -15.72 11.96
CA GLU A 26 31.61 -15.59 12.98
C GLU A 26 30.97 -14.20 12.90
N ILE A 27 31.78 -13.16 12.67
CA ILE A 27 31.27 -11.79 12.43
C ILE A 27 30.39 -11.75 11.19
N LEU A 28 30.85 -12.33 10.07
CA LEU A 28 30.07 -12.38 8.82
C LEU A 28 28.77 -13.17 8.99
N ALA A 29 28.80 -14.29 9.71
CA ALA A 29 27.60 -15.08 9.99
C ALA A 29 26.59 -14.29 10.84
N ALA A 30 27.05 -13.65 11.92
CA ALA A 30 26.23 -12.83 12.79
C ALA A 30 25.61 -11.63 12.05
N LEU A 31 26.39 -10.93 11.21
CA LEU A 31 25.90 -9.82 10.38
C LEU A 31 24.83 -10.29 9.39
N ARG A 32 25.07 -11.40 8.69
CA ARG A 32 24.10 -11.97 7.75
C ARG A 32 22.80 -12.32 8.48
N GLN A 33 22.91 -12.96 9.63
CA GLN A 33 21.76 -13.33 10.44
C GLN A 33 20.98 -12.11 10.90
N GLY A 34 21.65 -11.10 11.46
CA GLY A 34 21.01 -9.87 11.91
C GLY A 34 20.31 -9.09 10.78
N VAL A 35 20.90 -9.07 9.59
CA VAL A 35 20.25 -8.47 8.41
C VAL A 35 18.99 -9.25 8.02
N LEU A 36 19.07 -10.58 7.94
CA LEU A 36 17.92 -11.42 7.60
C LEU A 36 16.79 -11.28 8.62
N GLU A 37 17.12 -11.24 9.90
CA GLU A 37 16.16 -11.00 10.98
C GLU A 37 15.52 -9.62 10.87
N ALA A 38 16.31 -8.57 10.62
CA ALA A 38 15.79 -7.23 10.42
C ALA A 38 14.82 -7.15 9.23
N PHE A 39 15.11 -7.85 8.12
CA PHE A 39 14.19 -7.95 6.99
C PHE A 39 12.90 -8.68 7.36
N ARG A 40 12.98 -9.81 8.08
CA ARG A 40 11.81 -10.56 8.53
C ARG A 40 10.93 -9.72 9.47
N THR A 41 11.52 -9.09 10.47
CA THR A 41 10.80 -8.20 11.40
C THR A 41 10.14 -7.04 10.65
N ARG A 42 10.80 -6.48 9.64
CA ARG A 42 10.21 -5.44 8.79
C ARG A 42 9.03 -5.99 8.00
N GLU A 43 9.17 -7.13 7.34
CA GLU A 43 8.08 -7.77 6.57
C GLU A 43 6.85 -8.03 7.46
N GLU A 44 7.05 -8.58 8.66
CA GLU A 44 5.97 -8.80 9.65
C GLU A 44 5.31 -7.50 10.11
N HIS A 45 6.10 -6.46 10.38
CA HIS A 45 5.59 -5.15 10.78
C HIS A 45 4.73 -4.53 9.68
N LEU A 46 5.18 -4.59 8.43
CA LEU A 46 4.43 -4.08 7.29
C LEU A 46 3.13 -4.86 7.08
N ALA A 47 3.16 -6.19 7.17
CA ALA A 47 1.97 -7.02 7.07
C ALA A 47 0.91 -6.61 8.11
N ARG A 48 1.33 -6.39 9.36
CA ARG A 48 0.42 -5.94 10.42
C ARG A 48 -0.17 -4.55 10.15
N LEU A 49 0.61 -3.61 9.62
CA LEU A 49 0.09 -2.29 9.24
C LEU A 49 -0.91 -2.36 8.09
N VAL A 50 -0.69 -3.27 7.13
CA VAL A 50 -1.64 -3.54 6.05
C VAL A 50 -2.96 -4.06 6.61
N GLU A 51 -2.92 -5.01 7.55
CA GLU A 51 -4.13 -5.50 8.25
C GLU A 51 -4.89 -4.35 8.92
N CYS A 52 -4.19 -3.45 9.63
CA CYS A 52 -4.83 -2.28 10.24
C CYS A 52 -5.49 -1.34 9.23
N ASP A 53 -4.90 -1.13 8.04
CA ASP A 53 -5.53 -0.30 6.98
C ASP A 53 -6.80 -0.97 6.45
N LEU A 54 -6.79 -2.29 6.28
CA LEU A 54 -7.95 -3.06 5.83
C LEU A 54 -9.08 -3.01 6.86
N GLU A 55 -8.77 -3.20 8.14
CA GLU A 55 -9.74 -3.08 9.23
C GLU A 55 -10.33 -1.67 9.31
N ALA A 56 -9.50 -0.63 9.17
CA ALA A 56 -9.94 0.75 9.18
C ALA A 56 -10.94 1.05 8.06
N ARG A 57 -10.73 0.49 6.86
CA ARG A 57 -11.66 0.63 5.73
C ARG A 57 -12.99 -0.08 5.94
N GLY A 58 -12.98 -1.27 6.55
CA GLY A 58 -14.19 -2.04 6.82
C GLY A 58 -15.07 -1.49 7.94
N SER A 59 -14.53 -0.58 8.77
CA SER A 59 -15.14 -0.16 10.04
C SER A 59 -16.16 1.00 9.96
N GLY A 60 -16.52 1.46 8.76
CA GLY A 60 -17.55 2.49 8.51
C GLY A 60 -17.13 3.95 8.78
N ASN A 61 -18.02 4.90 8.51
CA ASN A 61 -17.70 6.35 8.39
C ASN A 61 -17.71 7.16 9.71
N ARG A 62 -17.30 6.59 10.84
CA ARG A 62 -17.15 7.37 12.07
C ARG A 62 -15.90 8.25 11.99
N MET A 63 -15.96 9.46 12.55
CA MET A 63 -14.82 10.41 12.54
C MET A 63 -13.55 9.83 13.18
N SER A 64 -13.69 9.00 14.22
CA SER A 64 -12.57 8.28 14.84
C SER A 64 -11.93 7.26 13.87
N THR A 65 -12.76 6.54 13.11
CA THR A 65 -12.30 5.59 12.08
C THR A 65 -11.54 6.30 10.96
N LEU A 66 -12.01 7.46 10.50
CA LEU A 66 -11.32 8.26 9.48
C LEU A 66 -9.94 8.74 9.96
N LYS A 67 -9.85 9.23 11.20
CA LYS A 67 -8.55 9.63 11.79
C LYS A 67 -7.58 8.46 11.89
N TRP A 68 -8.07 7.29 12.28
CA TRP A 68 -7.28 6.08 12.34
C TRP A 68 -6.78 5.68 10.95
N GLN A 69 -7.66 5.64 9.95
CA GLN A 69 -7.31 5.34 8.55
C GLN A 69 -6.23 6.28 8.00
N VAL A 70 -6.38 7.60 8.19
CA VAL A 70 -5.38 8.59 7.77
C VAL A 70 -4.03 8.35 8.45
N SER A 71 -4.04 8.01 9.74
CA SER A 71 -2.82 7.76 10.50
C SER A 71 -2.09 6.51 10.01
N VAL A 72 -2.82 5.42 9.72
CA VAL A 72 -2.24 4.19 9.17
C VAL A 72 -1.70 4.42 7.76
N ARG A 73 -2.46 5.09 6.87
CA ARG A 73 -2.00 5.48 5.53
C ARG A 73 -0.72 6.30 5.57
N LYS A 74 -0.62 7.26 6.49
CA LYS A 74 0.59 8.06 6.68
C LYS A 74 1.79 7.22 7.13
N ALA A 75 1.57 6.27 8.04
CA ALA A 75 2.62 5.35 8.49
C ALA A 75 3.10 4.44 7.35
N LEU A 76 2.18 3.83 6.60
CA LEU A 76 2.48 3.02 5.41
C LEU A 76 3.32 3.80 4.41
N LEU A 77 2.89 5.02 4.06
CA LEU A 77 3.64 5.89 3.15
C LEU A 77 5.04 6.21 3.71
N GLY A 78 5.14 6.54 4.99
CA GLY A 78 6.42 6.84 5.66
C GLY A 78 7.40 5.66 5.68
N LEU A 79 6.90 4.43 5.57
CA LEU A 79 7.70 3.20 5.48
C LEU A 79 7.98 2.75 4.05
N GLY A 80 7.55 3.53 3.05
CA GLY A 80 7.72 3.23 1.63
C GLY A 80 6.74 2.18 1.11
N VAL A 81 5.55 2.06 1.70
CA VAL A 81 4.49 1.19 1.17
C VAL A 81 3.61 1.98 0.21
N ARG A 82 3.53 1.50 -1.03
CA ARG A 82 2.60 1.99 -2.04
C ARG A 82 1.28 1.22 -1.96
N VAL A 83 0.18 1.95 -1.84
CA VAL A 83 -1.19 1.40 -1.89
C VAL A 83 -1.72 1.59 -3.31
N VAL A 84 -2.03 0.50 -3.99
CA VAL A 84 -2.50 0.50 -5.38
C VAL A 84 -4.02 0.36 -5.40
N GLU A 85 -4.70 1.37 -5.94
CA GLU A 85 -6.16 1.48 -5.98
C GLU A 85 -6.69 1.62 -7.41
N SER A 86 -5.82 1.55 -8.42
CA SER A 86 -6.23 1.58 -9.83
C SER A 86 -6.36 0.16 -10.41
N PRO A 87 -7.47 -0.17 -11.09
CA PRO A 87 -7.61 -1.43 -11.81
C PRO A 87 -6.75 -1.52 -13.09
N ASP A 88 -6.09 -0.44 -13.50
CA ASP A 88 -5.21 -0.42 -14.67
C ASP A 88 -3.87 -1.15 -14.39
N GLU A 89 -3.43 -1.17 -13.13
CA GLU A 89 -2.19 -1.85 -12.68
C GLU A 89 -2.46 -3.33 -12.35
N ARG A 90 -3.06 -4.06 -13.30
CA ARG A 90 -3.61 -5.41 -13.11
C ARG A 90 -2.60 -6.44 -12.60
N GLU A 91 -1.31 -6.25 -12.88
CA GLU A 91 -0.21 -7.11 -12.43
C GLU A 91 -0.09 -7.22 -10.90
N HIS A 92 -0.70 -6.31 -10.16
CA HIS A 92 -0.69 -6.29 -8.69
C HIS A 92 -1.91 -6.94 -8.05
N PHE A 93 -2.84 -7.45 -8.86
CA PHE A 93 -4.14 -7.93 -8.39
C PHE A 93 -4.42 -9.37 -8.82
N VAL A 94 -5.30 -10.02 -8.05
CA VAL A 94 -5.96 -11.27 -8.44
C VAL A 94 -7.45 -11.01 -8.71
N VAL A 95 -7.99 -11.62 -9.76
CA VAL A 95 -9.43 -11.54 -10.05
C VAL A 95 -10.14 -12.60 -9.22
N VAL A 96 -11.09 -12.20 -8.39
CA VAL A 96 -11.73 -13.08 -7.40
C VAL A 96 -13.16 -13.49 -7.76
N GLU A 97 -13.90 -12.67 -8.50
CA GLU A 97 -15.29 -12.94 -8.86
C GLU A 97 -15.76 -12.07 -10.03
N GLY A 98 -17.00 -12.33 -10.50
CA GLY A 98 -17.75 -11.50 -11.44
C GLY A 98 -17.65 -11.92 -12.90
N GLU A 99 -18.49 -11.30 -13.71
CA GLU A 99 -18.57 -11.46 -15.17
C GLU A 99 -18.50 -10.07 -15.84
N GLY A 100 -17.98 -10.02 -17.07
CA GLY A 100 -17.81 -8.78 -17.84
C GLY A 100 -16.36 -8.44 -18.18
N GLU A 101 -16.20 -7.31 -18.89
CA GLU A 101 -14.92 -6.85 -19.46
C GLU A 101 -14.19 -5.82 -18.60
N GLU A 102 -14.91 -5.12 -17.70
CA GLU A 102 -14.33 -4.09 -16.83
C GLU A 102 -13.94 -4.67 -15.46
N PHE A 103 -13.07 -3.96 -14.75
CA PHE A 103 -12.59 -4.35 -13.43
C PHE A 103 -12.89 -3.28 -12.39
N GLU A 104 -13.37 -3.73 -11.25
CA GLU A 104 -13.56 -2.93 -10.04
C GLU A 104 -12.60 -3.40 -8.95
N VAL A 105 -11.97 -2.47 -8.25
CA VAL A 105 -11.11 -2.77 -7.09
C VAL A 105 -11.97 -3.13 -5.89
N VAL A 106 -11.88 -4.39 -5.47
CA VAL A 106 -12.49 -4.91 -4.24
C VAL A 106 -11.58 -4.64 -3.05
N ARG A 107 -10.28 -4.83 -3.24
CA ARG A 107 -9.25 -4.57 -2.22
C ARG A 107 -7.98 -4.02 -2.88
N PRO A 108 -7.35 -2.98 -2.32
CA PRO A 108 -6.08 -2.48 -2.84
C PRO A 108 -4.97 -3.52 -2.75
N ALA A 109 -3.95 -3.35 -3.60
CA ALA A 109 -2.66 -4.03 -3.44
C ALA A 109 -1.71 -3.17 -2.59
N TYR A 110 -0.79 -3.82 -1.87
CA TYR A 110 0.22 -3.15 -1.06
C TYR A 110 1.61 -3.61 -1.50
N ILE A 111 2.46 -2.66 -1.86
CA ILE A 111 3.78 -2.93 -2.43
C ILE A 111 4.83 -2.24 -1.58
N ASP A 112 5.83 -3.01 -1.19
CA ASP A 112 7.02 -2.47 -0.54
C ASP A 112 7.95 -1.86 -1.59
N GLN A 113 8.09 -0.54 -1.62
CA GLN A 113 8.94 0.13 -2.60
C GLN A 113 10.43 -0.11 -2.37
N ALA A 114 10.86 -0.50 -1.16
CA ALA A 114 12.26 -0.78 -0.90
C ALA A 114 12.73 -2.06 -1.59
N THR A 115 11.82 -3.03 -1.79
CA THR A 115 12.13 -4.35 -2.36
C THR A 115 11.43 -4.62 -3.69
N GLY A 116 10.42 -3.83 -4.04
CA GLY A 116 9.52 -4.06 -5.17
C GLY A 116 8.54 -5.21 -4.96
N LYS A 117 8.54 -5.86 -3.79
CA LYS A 117 7.69 -7.02 -3.50
C LYS A 117 6.26 -6.59 -3.17
N VAL A 118 5.31 -7.39 -3.62
CA VAL A 118 3.92 -7.31 -3.16
C VAL A 118 3.84 -7.86 -1.74
N ILE A 119 3.43 -7.00 -0.81
CA ILE A 119 3.14 -7.37 0.59
C ILE A 119 1.80 -8.10 0.64
N LEU A 120 0.81 -7.56 -0.06
CA LEU A 120 -0.52 -8.17 -0.23
C LEU A 120 -1.07 -7.85 -1.61
N SER A 121 -1.44 -8.90 -2.36
CA SER A 121 -2.09 -8.75 -3.65
C SER A 121 -3.48 -8.12 -3.49
N GLY A 122 -3.78 -7.17 -4.37
CA GLY A 122 -5.10 -6.59 -4.46
C GLY A 122 -6.11 -7.59 -5.02
N GLN A 123 -7.38 -7.25 -4.88
CA GLN A 123 -8.48 -8.05 -5.43
C GLN A 123 -9.29 -7.21 -6.40
N LEU A 124 -9.54 -7.78 -7.58
CA LEU A 124 -10.43 -7.22 -8.58
C LEU A 124 -11.67 -8.11 -8.72
N ARG A 125 -12.81 -7.49 -9.01
CA ARG A 125 -14.01 -8.16 -9.50
C ARG A 125 -14.29 -7.70 -10.92
N ARG A 126 -14.73 -8.61 -11.78
CA ARG A 126 -15.25 -8.28 -13.12
C ARG A 126 -16.64 -7.68 -13.01
N VAL A 127 -16.88 -6.62 -13.78
CA VAL A 127 -18.17 -5.96 -13.88
C VAL A 127 -18.56 -5.76 -15.35
N LEU A 128 -19.86 -5.81 -15.62
CA LEU A 128 -20.40 -5.44 -16.93
C LEU A 128 -20.07 -3.97 -17.21
N ARG A 129 -19.75 -3.65 -18.47
CA ARG A 129 -19.46 -2.26 -18.86
C ARG A 129 -20.57 -1.36 -18.37
N ARG A 130 -20.21 -0.31 -17.63
CA ARG A 130 -21.16 0.79 -17.44
C ARG A 130 -21.38 1.41 -18.81
N HIS A 131 -22.59 1.28 -19.35
CA HIS A 131 -22.99 2.13 -20.47
C HIS A 131 -22.92 3.57 -19.95
N THR A 132 -21.84 4.28 -20.30
CA THR A 132 -21.77 5.73 -20.17
C THR A 132 -22.87 6.26 -21.07
N GLN A 133 -24.04 6.54 -20.52
CA GLN A 133 -25.10 7.23 -21.24
C GLN A 133 -24.57 8.63 -21.50
N PRO A 134 -24.38 9.05 -22.77
CA PRO A 134 -24.03 10.43 -23.05
C PRO A 134 -25.21 11.28 -22.55
N ASP A 135 -24.86 12.30 -21.76
CA ASP A 135 -25.77 13.37 -21.36
C ASP A 135 -26.11 14.14 -22.65
N ASP A 136 -27.22 13.77 -23.28
CA ASP A 136 -27.73 14.43 -24.48
C ASP A 136 -28.19 15.84 -24.11
N GLY A 137 -27.24 16.77 -24.16
CA GLY A 137 -27.51 18.19 -24.19
C GLY A 137 -28.09 18.60 -25.54
N THR A 138 -29.42 18.72 -25.61
CA THR A 138 -30.16 19.51 -26.62
C THR A 138 -31.62 19.65 -26.14
N GLY A 139 -32.28 20.80 -26.08
CA GLY A 139 -31.95 22.11 -26.58
C GLY A 139 -32.97 23.16 -26.11
N THR A 140 -32.56 24.40 -26.27
CA THR A 140 -33.29 25.66 -26.12
C THR A 140 -34.66 25.64 -26.81
N GLN A 141 -35.70 26.11 -26.13
CA GLN A 141 -36.84 26.78 -26.76
C GLN A 141 -37.22 28.02 -25.94
N ASP A 142 -36.64 29.15 -26.33
CA ASP A 142 -37.26 30.46 -26.16
C ASP A 142 -38.15 30.72 -27.38
N ALA A 143 -39.45 30.91 -27.19
CA ALA A 143 -40.34 31.56 -28.15
C ALA A 143 -41.57 32.17 -27.46
N VAL A 144 -41.37 33.43 -27.05
CA VAL A 144 -42.28 34.58 -26.97
C VAL A 144 -43.67 34.45 -27.64
N MET A 145 -44.71 34.71 -26.81
CA MET A 145 -45.96 35.48 -26.99
C MET A 145 -46.85 35.31 -28.23
N LYS A 146 -48.16 35.08 -27.99
CA LYS A 146 -49.27 35.87 -28.57
C LYS A 146 -50.58 35.71 -27.76
N GLU A 147 -51.22 36.85 -27.47
CA GLU A 147 -52.66 37.07 -27.22
C GLU A 147 -53.53 36.26 -28.23
N ASP A 148 -54.79 35.89 -28.00
CA ASP A 148 -55.93 36.70 -27.53
C ASP A 148 -57.17 35.80 -27.27
N GLN A 149 -58.22 36.43 -26.72
CA GLN A 149 -59.57 36.00 -26.26
C GLN A 149 -60.43 35.08 -27.19
N PRO A 150 -61.58 34.53 -26.71
CA PRO A 150 -62.80 35.28 -26.36
C PRO A 150 -63.44 34.99 -24.98
#